data_AF-A0A952AUS4-F1
#
_entry.id   AF-A0A952AUS4-F1
#
_cell.length_a   1.000
_cell.length_b   1.000
_cell.length_c   1.000
_cell.angle_alpha   90.00
_cell.angle_beta   90.00
_cell.angle_gamma   90.00
#
_symmetry.space_group_name_H-M   'P 1'
#
loop_
_entity.id
_entity.type
_entity.pdbx_description
1 polymer ?
#
loop_
_entity_poly.entity_id
_entity_poly.type
_entity_poly.pdbx_seq_one_letter_code
_entity_poly.pdbx_strand_id
1 'polypeptide(L)'
;MAGLLWQLFNILKEIFHRVLKFPELVLTLFGFRAPKKLKLRVVVLRDERGVPLARNEDVLPAFEEAQRILARRCGVIVEPAGWQVVTAPHAAPKAALDVRCTDGAWQDDLGRAGAFYRSLMATTTAGTLLGYGQPVTVFIVRSISTHNGCSLGAAADYVTLEAKILKDARRLLLHEVAHACGLWHSKRPGNLMVSKGPGDEVWGWQAAILRTSRHVTYF
;
A
#
# COMPACT_ATOMS: atom_id res chain seq x y z
N MET A 1 -7.44 -2.86 -21.97
CA MET A 1 -8.61 -1.96 -21.79
C MET A 1 -9.02 -1.87 -20.33
N ALA A 2 -9.39 -2.98 -19.65
CA ALA A 2 -9.89 -2.93 -18.26
C ALA A 2 -8.89 -2.34 -17.22
N GLY A 3 -7.59 -2.66 -17.31
CA GLY A 3 -6.59 -2.14 -16.38
C GLY A 3 -6.39 -0.62 -16.46
N LEU A 4 -6.44 -0.04 -17.68
CA LEU A 4 -6.21 1.40 -17.89
C LEU A 4 -7.37 2.21 -17.32
N LEU A 5 -8.59 1.75 -17.58
CA LEU A 5 -9.81 2.34 -17.03
C LEU A 5 -9.80 2.29 -15.50
N TRP A 6 -9.32 1.19 -14.91
CA TRP A 6 -9.20 1.05 -13.46
C TRP A 6 -8.20 2.05 -12.86
N GLN A 7 -6.99 2.15 -13.43
CA GLN A 7 -5.97 3.11 -12.99
C GLN A 7 -6.49 4.55 -13.07
N LEU A 8 -7.09 4.92 -14.21
CA LEU A 8 -7.67 6.26 -14.40
C LEU A 8 -8.76 6.54 -13.36
N PHE A 9 -9.65 5.59 -13.12
CA PHE A 9 -10.73 5.74 -12.13
C PHE A 9 -10.19 5.90 -10.71
N ASN A 10 -9.12 5.18 -10.36
CA ASN A 10 -8.45 5.31 -9.08
C ASN A 10 -7.78 6.67 -8.88
N ILE A 11 -7.13 7.20 -9.91
CA ILE A 11 -6.56 8.56 -9.89
C ILE A 11 -7.67 9.61 -9.73
N LEU A 12 -8.75 9.50 -10.49
CA LEU A 12 -9.89 10.42 -10.40
C LEU A 12 -10.53 10.41 -9.01
N LYS A 13 -10.75 9.21 -8.45
CA LYS A 13 -11.22 9.05 -7.06
C LYS A 13 -10.27 9.72 -6.07
N GLU A 14 -8.97 9.51 -6.20
CA GLU A 14 -8.00 10.13 -5.29
C GLU A 14 -8.08 11.66 -5.38
N ILE A 15 -8.07 12.24 -6.58
CA ILE A 15 -8.19 13.69 -6.77
C ILE A 15 -9.48 14.22 -6.13
N PHE A 16 -10.61 13.54 -6.37
CA PHE A 16 -11.89 13.92 -5.76
C PHE A 16 -11.83 13.92 -4.23
N HIS A 17 -11.27 12.86 -3.62
CA HIS A 17 -11.12 12.78 -2.16
C HIS A 17 -10.16 13.83 -1.60
N ARG A 18 -9.09 14.19 -2.34
CA ARG A 18 -8.17 15.26 -1.96
C ARG A 18 -8.84 16.62 -1.91
N VAL A 19 -9.69 16.92 -2.90
CA VAL A 19 -10.46 18.16 -2.94
C VAL A 19 -11.46 18.19 -1.79
N LEU A 20 -12.24 17.12 -1.60
CA LEU A 20 -13.26 17.05 -0.54
C LEU A 20 -12.65 17.15 0.87
N LYS A 21 -11.49 16.51 1.09
CA LYS A 21 -10.79 16.48 2.38
C LYS A 21 -9.79 17.62 2.56
N PHE A 22 -9.75 18.62 1.67
CA PHE A 22 -8.84 19.76 1.79
C PHE A 22 -9.01 20.53 3.12
N PRO A 23 -10.23 20.80 3.62
CA PRO A 23 -10.38 21.42 4.95
C PRO A 23 -9.75 20.57 6.06
N GLU A 24 -9.87 19.24 5.98
CA GLU A 24 -9.25 18.31 6.92
C GLU A 24 -7.71 18.32 6.84
N LEU A 25 -7.16 18.48 5.64
CA LEU A 25 -5.73 18.66 5.42
C LEU A 25 -5.23 19.87 6.22
N VAL A 26 -5.92 21.00 6.09
CA VAL A 26 -5.58 22.25 6.79
C VAL A 26 -5.65 22.06 8.31
N LEU A 27 -6.74 21.48 8.82
CA LEU A 27 -6.88 21.19 10.25
C LEU A 27 -5.76 20.28 10.78
N THR A 28 -5.37 19.27 10.01
CA THR A 28 -4.28 18.36 10.37
C THR A 28 -2.93 19.07 10.41
N LEU A 29 -2.68 20.02 9.51
CA LEU A 29 -1.46 20.85 9.53
C LEU A 29 -1.37 21.70 10.79
N PHE A 30 -2.51 22.17 11.31
CA PHE A 30 -2.61 22.86 12.60
C PHE A 30 -2.58 21.93 13.82
N GLY A 31 -2.40 20.62 13.61
CA GLY A 31 -2.21 19.64 14.69
C GLY A 31 -3.48 18.89 15.11
N PHE A 32 -4.65 19.20 14.55
CA PHE A 32 -5.88 18.46 14.85
C PHE A 32 -5.86 17.08 14.18
N ARG A 33 -5.74 16.02 14.99
CA ARG A 33 -5.62 14.64 14.51
C ARG A 33 -6.62 13.72 15.19
N ALA A 34 -7.88 13.84 14.79
CA ALA A 34 -8.88 12.83 15.16
C ALA A 34 -8.43 11.45 14.62
N PRO A 35 -8.59 10.35 15.40
CA PRO A 35 -8.24 9.01 14.95
C PRO A 35 -8.96 8.64 13.66
N LYS A 36 -8.20 8.11 12.70
CA LYS A 36 -8.72 7.58 11.43
C LYS A 36 -8.28 6.14 11.24
N LYS A 37 -8.92 5.45 10.31
CA LYS A 37 -8.70 4.04 9.98
C LYS A 37 -8.09 3.89 8.60
N LEU A 38 -7.13 2.98 8.48
CA LEU A 38 -6.59 2.47 7.23
C LEU A 38 -6.81 0.95 7.23
N LYS A 39 -7.53 0.44 6.23
CA LYS A 39 -7.73 -1.01 6.07
C LYS A 39 -6.58 -1.59 5.26
N LEU A 40 -5.90 -2.57 5.82
CA LEU A 40 -4.69 -3.17 5.24
C LEU A 40 -4.81 -4.69 5.22
N ARG A 41 -4.44 -5.33 4.11
CA ARG A 41 -4.31 -6.79 4.00
C ARG A 41 -2.97 -7.13 3.38
N VAL A 42 -2.30 -8.16 3.89
CA VAL A 42 -1.13 -8.74 3.23
C VAL A 42 -1.52 -10.05 2.56
N VAL A 43 -1.16 -10.22 1.30
CA VAL A 43 -1.37 -11.44 0.53
C VAL A 43 -0.01 -12.03 0.16
N VAL A 44 0.29 -13.21 0.71
CA VAL A 44 1.50 -13.97 0.36
C VAL A 44 1.22 -14.79 -0.89
N LEU A 45 1.94 -14.50 -1.98
CA LEU A 45 1.80 -15.28 -3.19
C LEU A 45 2.43 -16.67 -3.06
N ARG A 46 2.00 -17.57 -3.95
CA ARG A 46 2.59 -18.89 -4.13
C ARG A 46 3.40 -18.91 -5.41
N ASP A 47 4.55 -19.57 -5.38
CA ASP A 47 5.34 -19.85 -6.58
C ASP A 47 4.59 -20.77 -7.57
N GLU A 48 5.21 -21.08 -8.71
CA GLU A 48 4.64 -21.94 -9.75
C GLU A 48 4.42 -23.39 -9.26
N ARG A 49 5.09 -23.81 -8.18
CA ARG A 49 4.92 -25.11 -7.53
C ARG A 49 3.84 -25.08 -6.44
N GLY A 50 3.21 -23.92 -6.21
CA GLY A 50 2.20 -23.74 -5.18
C GLY A 50 2.77 -23.52 -3.78
N VAL A 51 4.08 -23.30 -3.63
CA VAL A 51 4.73 -23.07 -2.33
C VAL A 51 4.60 -21.58 -1.95
N PRO A 52 4.13 -21.24 -0.74
CA PRO A 52 4.07 -19.86 -0.27
C PRO A 52 5.47 -19.22 -0.22
N LEU A 53 5.59 -17.97 -0.67
CA LEU A 53 6.87 -17.26 -0.69
C LEU A 53 7.38 -16.82 0.68
N ALA A 54 6.48 -16.71 1.66
CA ALA A 54 6.80 -16.32 3.04
C ALA A 54 5.85 -17.02 4.02
N ARG A 55 6.25 -17.13 5.28
CA ARG A 55 5.34 -17.56 6.36
C ARG A 55 4.69 -16.34 6.98
N ASN A 56 3.52 -16.53 7.59
CA ASN A 56 2.81 -15.44 8.27
C ASN A 56 3.69 -14.78 9.35
N GLU A 57 4.46 -15.58 10.09
CA GLU A 57 5.42 -15.12 11.11
C GLU A 57 6.46 -14.14 10.57
N ASP A 58 6.84 -14.27 9.30
CA ASP A 58 7.84 -13.38 8.68
C ASP A 58 7.19 -12.03 8.30
N VAL A 59 5.87 -11.97 8.11
CA VAL A 59 5.11 -10.79 7.68
C VAL A 59 4.58 -9.96 8.86
N LEU A 60 4.13 -10.64 9.93
CA LEU A 60 3.47 -9.99 11.07
C LEU A 60 4.30 -8.84 11.68
N PRO A 61 5.63 -8.97 11.90
CA PRO A 61 6.41 -7.87 12.47
C PRO A 61 6.43 -6.60 11.62
N ALA A 62 6.37 -6.74 10.29
CA ALA A 62 6.29 -5.60 9.38
C ALA A 62 4.92 -4.92 9.43
N PHE A 63 3.85 -5.70 9.55
CA PHE A 63 2.50 -5.18 9.72
C PHE A 63 2.35 -4.43 11.04
N GLU A 64 2.77 -5.03 12.15
CA GLU A 64 2.71 -4.43 13.49
C GLU A 64 3.52 -3.12 13.57
N GLU A 65 4.70 -3.10 12.95
CA GLU A 65 5.50 -1.88 12.84
C GLU A 65 4.75 -0.78 12.05
N ALA A 66 4.03 -1.14 11.00
CA ALA A 66 3.18 -0.21 10.27
C ALA A 66 2.04 0.34 11.14
N GLN A 67 1.38 -0.50 11.94
CA GLN A 67 0.35 -0.06 12.89
C GLN A 67 0.93 0.93 13.91
N ARG A 68 2.09 0.58 14.50
CA ARG A 68 2.77 1.38 15.51
C ARG A 68 3.14 2.76 14.99
N ILE A 69 3.78 2.84 13.83
CA ILE A 69 4.23 4.12 13.26
C ILE A 69 3.03 4.97 12.84
N LEU A 70 2.03 4.40 12.16
CA LEU A 70 0.86 5.17 11.70
C LEU A 70 0.00 5.68 12.87
N ALA A 71 -0.18 4.88 13.92
CA ALA A 71 -0.91 5.32 15.11
C ALA A 71 -0.16 6.48 15.77
N ARG A 72 1.15 6.32 16.01
CA ARG A 72 1.96 7.29 16.74
C ARG A 72 2.21 8.59 15.97
N ARG A 73 2.53 8.49 14.67
CA ARG A 73 2.97 9.64 13.87
C ARG A 73 1.82 10.32 13.12
N CYS A 74 0.81 9.55 12.72
CA CYS A 74 -0.28 10.03 11.87
C CYS A 74 -1.65 10.03 12.57
N GLY A 75 -1.80 9.44 13.77
CA GLY A 75 -3.11 9.25 14.39
C GLY A 75 -4.02 8.38 13.52
N VAL A 76 -3.44 7.37 12.86
CA VAL A 76 -4.15 6.42 11.98
C VAL A 76 -4.02 5.02 12.55
N ILE A 77 -5.16 4.41 12.86
CA ILE A 77 -5.29 3.03 13.29
C ILE A 77 -5.33 2.15 12.04
N VAL A 78 -4.45 1.17 11.98
CA VAL A 78 -4.42 0.20 10.88
C VAL A 78 -5.25 -1.00 11.29
N GLU A 79 -6.31 -1.28 10.55
CA GLU A 79 -7.19 -2.43 10.78
C GLU A 79 -7.01 -3.47 9.66
N PRO A 80 -7.06 -4.77 9.99
CA PRO A 80 -6.99 -5.80 8.97
C PRO A 80 -8.25 -5.74 8.09
N ALA A 81 -8.07 -5.75 6.77
CA ALA A 81 -9.18 -5.88 5.84
C ALA A 81 -9.60 -7.37 5.77
N GLY A 82 -10.41 -7.83 6.72
CA GLY A 82 -10.67 -9.26 6.94
C GLY A 82 -9.50 -9.91 7.68
N TRP A 83 -8.83 -10.90 7.07
CA TRP A 83 -7.59 -11.46 7.62
C TRP A 83 -6.40 -10.54 7.39
N GLN A 84 -5.53 -10.42 8.39
CA GLN A 84 -4.32 -9.60 8.33
C GLN A 84 -3.31 -10.10 7.29
N VAL A 85 -3.05 -11.41 7.29
CA VAL A 85 -2.19 -12.10 6.33
C VAL A 85 -2.97 -13.27 5.72
N VAL A 86 -3.00 -13.34 4.40
CA VAL A 86 -3.66 -14.39 3.62
C VAL A 86 -2.67 -14.98 2.65
N THR A 87 -2.65 -16.30 2.48
CA THR A 87 -1.89 -16.92 1.38
C THR A 87 -2.79 -17.02 0.15
N ALA A 88 -2.26 -16.69 -1.03
CA ALA A 88 -2.98 -16.83 -2.29
C ALA A 88 -3.49 -18.29 -2.45
N PRO A 89 -4.73 -18.49 -2.93
CA PRO A 89 -5.33 -19.83 -3.03
C PRO A 89 -4.67 -20.69 -4.10
N HIS A 90 -4.05 -20.08 -5.11
CA HIS A 90 -3.44 -20.75 -6.25
C HIS A 90 -2.06 -20.17 -6.56
N ALA A 91 -1.27 -20.92 -7.33
CA ALA A 91 0.02 -20.46 -7.85
C ALA A 91 -0.15 -19.14 -8.61
N ALA A 92 0.73 -18.17 -8.34
CA ALA A 92 0.72 -16.91 -9.05
C ALA A 92 1.40 -17.06 -10.42
N PRO A 93 0.92 -16.36 -11.46
CA PRO A 93 1.61 -16.34 -12.73
C PRO A 93 3.00 -15.67 -12.56
N LYS A 94 3.99 -16.10 -13.34
CA LYS A 94 5.36 -15.55 -13.27
C LYS A 94 5.40 -14.01 -13.33
N ALA A 95 4.53 -13.40 -14.16
CA ALA A 95 4.41 -11.95 -14.26
C ALA A 95 3.97 -11.25 -12.95
N ALA A 96 3.27 -11.95 -12.04
CA ALA A 96 2.93 -11.45 -10.70
C ALA A 96 3.96 -11.86 -9.63
N LEU A 97 4.89 -12.76 -9.95
CA LEU A 97 5.96 -13.18 -9.05
C LEU A 97 7.21 -12.32 -9.23
N ASP A 98 7.53 -11.97 -10.47
CA ASP A 98 8.72 -11.22 -10.88
C ASP A 98 8.28 -9.86 -11.43
N VAL A 99 8.19 -8.86 -10.56
CA VAL A 99 7.63 -7.54 -10.87
C VAL A 99 8.69 -6.62 -11.45
N ARG A 100 8.36 -5.91 -12.52
CA ARG A 100 9.22 -4.85 -13.06
C ARG A 100 8.73 -3.50 -12.55
N CYS A 101 9.49 -2.88 -11.66
CA CYS A 101 9.11 -1.61 -11.03
C CYS A 101 9.74 -0.37 -11.71
N THR A 102 10.15 -0.48 -12.97
CA THR A 102 10.72 0.64 -13.74
C THR A 102 9.61 1.58 -14.25
N ASP A 103 9.93 2.58 -15.07
CA ASP A 103 8.96 3.50 -15.71
C ASP A 103 7.82 2.80 -16.49
N GLY A 104 7.89 1.47 -16.66
CA GLY A 104 6.85 0.60 -17.23
C GLY A 104 6.00 -0.18 -16.22
N ALA A 105 6.13 0.03 -14.90
CA ALA A 105 5.36 -0.71 -13.87
C ALA A 105 3.84 -0.58 -14.05
N TRP A 106 3.39 0.57 -14.57
CA TRP A 106 1.99 0.80 -14.93
C TRP A 106 1.53 -0.10 -16.09
N GLN A 107 2.41 -0.47 -17.03
CA GLN A 107 2.11 -1.35 -18.17
C GLN A 107 1.90 -2.79 -17.72
N ASP A 108 2.68 -3.26 -16.75
CA ASP A 108 2.55 -4.62 -16.20
C ASP A 108 1.23 -4.80 -15.44
N ASP A 109 0.72 -3.73 -14.81
CA ASP A 109 -0.62 -3.72 -14.19
C ASP A 109 -1.78 -3.73 -15.22
N LEU A 110 -1.54 -3.32 -16.47
CA LEU A 110 -2.51 -3.49 -17.55
C LEU A 110 -2.63 -4.95 -18.01
N GLY A 111 -1.62 -5.77 -17.71
CA GLY A 111 -1.52 -7.15 -18.16
C GLY A 111 -2.02 -8.18 -17.16
N ARG A 112 -1.50 -9.41 -17.31
CA ARG A 112 -1.88 -10.58 -16.51
C ARG A 112 -1.56 -10.43 -15.03
N ALA A 113 -0.49 -9.70 -14.69
CA ALA A 113 -0.09 -9.46 -13.30
C ALA A 113 -1.13 -8.61 -12.57
N GLY A 114 -1.48 -7.45 -13.13
CA GLY A 114 -2.52 -6.59 -12.55
C GLY A 114 -3.89 -7.25 -12.44
N ALA A 115 -4.29 -8.04 -13.44
CA ALA A 115 -5.54 -8.80 -13.37
C ALA A 115 -5.55 -9.81 -12.21
N PHE A 116 -4.42 -10.47 -11.98
CA PHE A 116 -4.25 -11.40 -10.87
C PHE A 116 -4.22 -10.70 -9.51
N TYR A 117 -3.57 -9.53 -9.41
CA TYR A 117 -3.61 -8.74 -8.18
C TYR A 117 -5.05 -8.28 -7.88
N ARG A 118 -5.75 -7.72 -8.86
CA ARG A 118 -7.14 -7.24 -8.71
C ARG A 118 -8.10 -8.33 -8.24
N SER A 119 -7.92 -9.59 -8.64
CA SER A 119 -8.79 -10.69 -8.19
C SER A 119 -8.55 -11.11 -6.72
N LEU A 120 -7.41 -10.73 -6.13
CA LEU A 120 -7.04 -11.08 -4.75
C LEU A 120 -7.06 -9.89 -3.78
N MET A 121 -7.25 -8.67 -4.30
CA MET A 121 -7.32 -7.45 -3.50
C MET A 121 -8.48 -7.48 -2.52
N ALA A 122 -8.25 -6.91 -1.33
CA ALA A 122 -9.33 -6.66 -0.40
C ALA A 122 -10.20 -5.50 -0.92
N THR A 123 -11.51 -5.70 -0.86
CA THR A 123 -12.51 -4.71 -1.31
C THR A 123 -13.52 -4.43 -0.21
N THR A 124 -14.11 -3.24 -0.26
CA THR A 124 -15.29 -2.85 0.51
C THR A 124 -16.28 -2.22 -0.45
N THR A 125 -17.58 -2.30 -0.17
CA THR A 125 -18.62 -1.73 -1.05
C THR A 125 -18.37 -0.24 -1.32
N ALA A 126 -18.11 0.55 -0.27
CA ALA A 126 -17.80 1.97 -0.40
C ALA A 126 -16.45 2.22 -1.09
N GLY A 127 -15.44 1.40 -0.83
CA GLY A 127 -14.12 1.52 -1.45
C GLY A 127 -14.15 1.23 -2.96
N THR A 128 -14.83 0.16 -3.37
CA THR A 128 -14.93 -0.23 -4.78
C THR A 128 -15.73 0.80 -5.57
N LEU A 129 -16.87 1.26 -5.04
CA LEU A 129 -17.72 2.22 -5.74
C LEU A 129 -17.16 3.65 -5.70
N LEU A 130 -16.84 4.16 -4.51
CA LEU A 130 -16.52 5.58 -4.29
C LEU A 130 -15.04 5.84 -3.98
N GLY A 131 -14.22 4.80 -3.82
CA GLY A 131 -12.83 4.92 -3.37
C GLY A 131 -12.68 5.19 -1.87
N TYR A 132 -13.77 5.49 -1.15
CA TYR A 132 -13.74 5.88 0.25
C TYR A 132 -13.49 4.67 1.16
N GLY A 133 -12.36 4.69 1.86
CA GLY A 133 -11.96 3.61 2.76
C GLY A 133 -11.60 2.33 2.01
N GLN A 134 -11.20 2.45 0.73
CA GLN A 134 -10.73 1.32 -0.05
C GLN A 134 -9.48 0.73 0.60
N PRO A 135 -9.46 -0.57 0.93
CA PRO A 135 -8.29 -1.19 1.54
C PRO A 135 -7.06 -1.11 0.65
N VAL A 136 -5.89 -1.01 1.27
CA VAL A 136 -4.60 -1.23 0.60
C VAL A 136 -4.22 -2.71 0.75
N THR A 137 -3.87 -3.36 -0.35
CA THR A 137 -3.39 -4.76 -0.33
C THR A 137 -1.88 -4.82 -0.59
N VAL A 138 -1.11 -5.45 0.28
CA VAL A 138 0.33 -5.69 0.10
C VAL A 138 0.51 -7.09 -0.45
N PHE A 139 1.08 -7.23 -1.64
CA PHE A 139 1.42 -8.53 -2.23
C PHE A 139 2.88 -8.87 -1.96
N ILE A 140 3.13 -10.02 -1.32
CA ILE A 140 4.48 -10.56 -1.16
C ILE A 140 4.84 -11.32 -2.42
N VAL A 141 5.81 -10.81 -3.17
CA VAL A 141 6.25 -11.32 -4.48
C VAL A 141 7.66 -11.90 -4.37
N ARG A 142 8.11 -12.62 -5.40
CA ARG A 142 9.41 -13.29 -5.39
C ARG A 142 10.53 -12.28 -5.60
N SER A 143 10.42 -11.48 -6.65
CA SER A 143 11.46 -10.55 -7.05
C SER A 143 10.88 -9.28 -7.66
N ILE A 144 11.63 -8.20 -7.51
CA ILE A 144 11.36 -6.88 -8.05
C ILE A 144 12.68 -6.37 -8.68
N SER A 145 12.62 -5.96 -9.95
CA SER A 145 13.80 -5.77 -10.80
C SER A 145 14.87 -4.78 -10.29
N THR A 146 14.47 -3.73 -9.58
CA THR A 146 15.35 -2.59 -9.25
C THR A 146 15.24 -2.11 -7.80
N HIS A 147 14.24 -2.61 -7.07
CA HIS A 147 13.87 -2.17 -5.73
C HIS A 147 13.39 -3.37 -4.92
N ASN A 148 13.22 -3.21 -3.61
CA ASN A 148 12.69 -4.29 -2.77
C ASN A 148 11.16 -4.18 -2.56
N GLY A 149 10.55 -3.11 -3.08
CA GLY A 149 9.11 -2.83 -3.04
C GLY A 149 8.69 -2.04 -4.28
N CYS A 150 7.39 -2.04 -4.58
CA CYS A 150 6.83 -1.24 -5.66
C CYS A 150 5.42 -0.76 -5.34
N SER A 151 5.16 0.49 -5.65
CA SER A 151 3.84 1.11 -5.54
C SER A 151 3.56 1.93 -6.79
N LEU A 152 2.35 1.77 -7.35
CA LEU A 152 1.85 2.64 -8.42
C LEU A 152 1.20 3.92 -7.86
N GLY A 153 1.43 4.22 -6.58
CA GLY A 153 0.83 5.35 -5.89
C GLY A 153 -0.68 5.31 -5.96
N ALA A 154 -1.30 6.44 -6.28
CA ALA A 154 -2.76 6.57 -6.34
C ALA A 154 -3.43 5.71 -7.44
N ALA A 155 -2.66 5.20 -8.42
CA ALA A 155 -3.20 4.44 -9.54
C ALA A 155 -3.63 3.01 -9.17
N ALA A 156 -3.14 2.45 -8.06
CA ALA A 156 -3.50 1.12 -7.60
C ALA A 156 -3.80 1.11 -6.10
N ASP A 157 -4.73 0.24 -5.67
CA ASP A 157 -5.00 0.00 -4.24
C ASP A 157 -4.15 -1.13 -3.66
N TYR A 158 -3.02 -1.40 -4.31
CA TYR A 158 -2.11 -2.43 -3.87
C TYR A 158 -0.66 -2.01 -4.08
N VAL A 159 0.22 -2.66 -3.35
CA VAL A 159 1.66 -2.53 -3.44
C VAL A 159 2.29 -3.91 -3.45
N THR A 160 3.52 -4.02 -3.95
CA THR A 160 4.27 -5.27 -3.95
C THR A 160 5.53 -5.13 -3.09
N LEU A 161 5.93 -6.24 -2.46
CA LEU A 161 7.10 -6.31 -1.59
C LEU A 161 7.81 -7.64 -1.81
N GLU A 162 9.13 -7.62 -1.95
CA GLU A 162 9.90 -8.86 -2.10
C GLU A 162 9.92 -9.69 -0.82
N ALA A 163 9.70 -11.00 -0.92
CA ALA A 163 9.63 -11.88 0.25
C ALA A 163 10.91 -11.88 1.10
N LYS A 164 12.09 -11.81 0.45
CA LYS A 164 13.39 -11.85 1.15
C LYS A 164 13.59 -10.66 2.10
N ILE A 165 12.94 -9.53 1.87
CA ILE A 165 13.18 -8.30 2.64
C ILE A 165 12.36 -8.23 3.94
N LEU A 166 11.36 -9.11 4.09
CA LEU A 166 10.44 -9.10 5.23
C LEU A 166 11.17 -9.24 6.59
N LYS A 167 12.28 -9.96 6.61
CA LYS A 167 13.09 -10.18 7.82
C LYS A 167 13.95 -8.96 8.18
N ASP A 168 14.45 -8.25 7.17
CA ASP A 168 15.50 -7.25 7.33
C ASP A 168 14.98 -5.80 7.32
N ALA A 169 13.86 -5.52 6.63
CA ALA A 169 13.34 -4.17 6.46
C ALA A 169 11.83 -4.06 6.77
N ARG A 170 11.47 -4.22 8.04
CA ARG A 170 10.08 -4.16 8.53
C ARG A 170 9.30 -2.92 8.11
N ARG A 171 9.99 -1.78 7.97
CA ARG A 171 9.39 -0.48 7.62
C ARG A 171 9.14 -0.31 6.13
N LEU A 172 9.70 -1.18 5.28
CA LEU A 172 9.51 -1.09 3.84
C LEU A 172 8.05 -1.35 3.45
N LEU A 173 7.34 -2.24 4.16
CA LEU A 173 5.90 -2.42 3.97
C LEU A 173 5.15 -1.09 4.14
N LEU A 174 5.44 -0.36 5.22
CA LEU A 174 4.81 0.93 5.46
C LEU A 174 5.23 1.98 4.42
N HIS A 175 6.49 1.97 3.98
CA HIS A 175 6.99 2.86 2.93
C HIS A 175 6.17 2.73 1.64
N GLU A 176 5.94 1.51 1.17
CA GLU A 176 5.14 1.26 -0.03
C GLU A 176 3.67 1.65 0.17
N VAL A 177 3.08 1.30 1.32
CA VAL A 177 1.71 1.72 1.67
C VAL A 177 1.58 3.24 1.71
N ALA A 178 2.61 3.93 2.19
CA ALA A 178 2.65 5.39 2.22
C ALA A 178 2.72 5.99 0.80
N HIS A 179 3.41 5.36 -0.15
CA HIS A 179 3.32 5.73 -1.56
C HIS A 179 1.90 5.58 -2.11
N ALA A 180 1.20 4.48 -1.80
CA ALA A 180 -0.20 4.31 -2.19
C ALA A 180 -1.11 5.39 -1.57
N CYS A 181 -0.76 5.90 -0.39
CA CYS A 181 -1.43 7.03 0.26
C CYS A 181 -0.97 8.42 -0.23
N GLY A 182 -0.21 8.48 -1.32
CA GLY A 182 0.19 9.72 -2.00
C GLY A 182 1.45 10.39 -1.43
N LEU A 183 2.26 9.68 -0.62
CA LEU A 183 3.56 10.20 -0.21
C LEU A 183 4.63 9.95 -1.27
N TRP A 184 5.60 10.86 -1.34
CA TRP A 184 6.71 10.82 -2.28
C TRP A 184 8.02 10.70 -1.52
N HIS A 185 9.08 10.27 -2.21
CA HIS A 185 10.39 10.13 -1.61
C HIS A 185 10.88 11.41 -0.93
N SER A 186 11.55 11.23 0.20
CA SER A 186 12.24 12.27 0.95
C SER A 186 13.74 12.01 0.93
N LYS A 187 14.53 13.08 0.87
CA LYS A 187 16.00 13.00 1.00
C LYS A 187 16.47 13.06 2.45
N ARG A 188 15.55 13.27 3.41
CA ARG A 188 15.90 13.48 4.82
C ARG A 188 16.21 12.14 5.50
N PRO A 189 17.37 12.01 6.17
CA PRO A 189 17.67 10.84 7.00
C PRO A 189 16.57 10.62 8.06
N GLY A 190 16.27 9.36 8.38
CA GLY A 190 15.26 9.00 9.39
C GLY A 190 13.80 9.15 8.93
N ASN A 191 13.54 9.78 7.78
CA ASN A 191 12.19 9.88 7.22
C ASN A 191 11.70 8.52 6.72
N LEU A 192 10.42 8.23 6.93
CA LEU A 192 9.75 7.03 6.41
C LEU A 192 9.89 6.93 4.89
N MET A 193 9.86 8.05 4.18
CA MET A 193 9.91 8.08 2.72
C MET A 193 11.33 8.16 2.15
N VAL A 194 12.38 7.84 2.91
CA VAL A 194 13.72 7.71 2.32
C VAL A 194 13.81 6.44 1.47
N SER A 195 14.40 6.53 0.27
CA SER A 195 14.38 5.44 -0.72
C SER A 195 15.20 4.21 -0.34
N LYS A 196 16.15 4.36 0.60
CA LYS A 196 16.99 3.26 1.10
C LYS A 196 16.98 3.28 2.62
N GLY A 197 16.59 2.15 3.22
CA GLY A 197 16.46 2.01 4.67
C GLY A 197 15.42 2.97 5.27
N PRO A 198 14.12 2.82 4.96
CA PRO A 198 13.05 3.65 5.52
C PRO A 198 13.18 3.84 7.04
N GLY A 199 13.13 5.09 7.49
CA GLY A 199 13.09 5.44 8.91
C GLY A 199 11.68 5.37 9.49
N ASP A 200 11.48 5.93 10.68
CA ASP A 200 10.18 5.92 11.38
C ASP A 200 9.53 7.31 11.53
N GLU A 201 10.19 8.34 10.98
CA GLU A 201 9.70 9.71 11.07
C GLU A 201 8.71 10.01 9.95
N VAL A 202 7.58 10.61 10.34
CA VAL A 202 6.60 11.18 9.40
C VAL A 202 6.35 12.61 9.81
N TRP A 203 6.54 13.53 8.87
CA TRP A 203 6.41 14.96 9.11
C TRP A 203 4.94 15.38 9.17
N GLY A 204 4.63 16.51 9.82
CA GLY A 204 3.25 16.99 9.95
C GLY A 204 2.50 17.09 8.62
N TRP A 205 3.16 17.61 7.58
CA TRP A 205 2.57 17.69 6.24
C TRP A 205 2.45 16.32 5.55
N GLN A 206 3.41 15.40 5.77
CA GLN A 206 3.30 14.03 5.27
C GLN A 206 2.14 13.30 5.94
N ALA A 207 1.96 13.47 7.25
CA ALA A 207 0.82 12.94 7.97
C ALA A 207 -0.50 13.53 7.45
N ALA A 208 -0.55 14.84 7.15
CA ALA A 208 -1.72 15.49 6.57
C ALA A 208 -2.06 14.95 5.18
N ILE A 209 -1.06 14.75 4.31
CA ILE A 209 -1.27 14.10 3.01
C ILE A 209 -1.73 12.66 3.22
N LEU A 210 -1.03 11.83 4.00
CA LEU A 210 -1.43 10.44 4.19
C LEU A 210 -2.88 10.31 4.71
N ARG A 211 -3.25 11.14 5.70
CA ARG A 211 -4.60 11.13 6.30
C ARG A 211 -5.72 11.54 5.35
N THR A 212 -5.40 12.29 4.31
CA THR A 212 -6.38 12.75 3.31
C THR A 212 -6.44 11.87 2.07
N SER A 213 -5.66 10.79 2.01
CA SER A 213 -5.84 9.74 1.02
C SER A 213 -7.26 9.15 1.08
N ARG A 214 -7.77 8.66 -0.06
CA ARG A 214 -9.05 7.93 -0.10
C ARG A 214 -9.04 6.65 0.76
N HIS A 215 -7.87 6.07 0.98
CA HIS A 215 -7.68 4.88 1.82
C HIS A 215 -7.88 5.15 3.32
N VAL A 216 -7.70 6.41 3.77
CA VAL A 216 -7.75 6.78 5.19
C VAL A 216 -9.04 7.53 5.50
N THR A 217 -9.88 6.94 6.33
CA THR A 217 -11.23 7.44 6.64
C THR A 217 -11.57 7.30 8.12
N TYR A 218 -12.76 7.73 8.54
CA TYR A 218 -13.18 7.58 9.94
C TYR A 218 -13.81 6.21 10.25
N PHE A 219 -13.99 5.34 9.23
CA PHE A 219 -14.76 4.09 9.32
C PHE A 219 -14.04 2.87 8.70
#